data_AF-A0A945AV60-F1
#
_entry.id   AF-A0A945AV60-F1
#
_cell.length_a   1.000
_cell.length_b   1.000
_cell.length_c   1.000
_cell.angle_alpha   90.00
_cell.angle_beta   90.00
_cell.angle_gamma   90.00
#
_symmetry.space_group_name_H-M   'P 1'
#
loop_
_entity.id
_entity.type
_entity.pdbx_description
1 polymer ?
#
loop_
_entity_poly.entity_id
_entity_poly.type
_entity_poly.pdbx_seq_one_letter_code
_entity_poly.pdbx_strand_id
1 'polypeptide(L)'
;MKPPSKEQFFKYMSETFGYEFNCEQSYELLKDVIREANSHQGNLKEFIELKDLSKRDSEIYRNYLAEKGIEKTPSEVREHFATIEYGMAFVSKTKQSGEEN
;
A
#
# COMPACT_ATOMS: atom_id res chain seq x y z
N MET A 1 -5.69 7.56 -14.75
CA MET A 1 -5.34 8.20 -13.47
C MET A 1 -3.82 8.20 -13.33
N LYS A 2 -3.19 9.32 -12.97
CA LYS A 2 -1.73 9.36 -12.76
C LYS A 2 -1.39 8.95 -11.32
N PRO A 3 -0.43 8.05 -11.09
CA PRO A 3 0.02 7.73 -9.74
C PRO A 3 0.68 8.95 -9.07
N PRO A 4 0.71 9.02 -7.73
CA PRO A 4 1.43 10.07 -7.01
C PRO A 4 2.92 10.00 -7.32
N SER A 5 3.59 11.15 -7.32
CA SER A 5 5.03 11.22 -7.60
C SER A 5 5.83 10.49 -6.51
N LYS A 6 7.01 9.94 -6.88
CA LYS A 6 7.98 9.32 -5.94
C LYS A 6 8.19 10.18 -4.70
N GLU A 7 8.47 11.46 -4.91
CA GLU A 7 8.72 12.43 -3.83
C GLU A 7 7.53 12.60 -2.89
N GLN A 8 6.30 12.63 -3.42
CA GLN A 8 5.09 12.78 -2.61
C GLN A 8 4.87 11.55 -1.72
N PHE A 9 5.08 10.36 -2.29
CA PHE A 9 4.96 9.11 -1.56
C PHE A 9 6.05 8.97 -0.48
N PHE A 10 7.32 9.21 -0.84
CA PHE A 10 8.43 9.12 0.11
C PHE A 10 8.31 10.12 1.25
N LYS A 11 7.87 11.35 0.94
CA LYS A 11 7.59 12.35 1.97
C LYS A 11 6.50 11.88 2.93
N TYR A 12 5.37 11.39 2.40
CA TYR A 12 4.27 10.87 3.23
C TYR A 12 4.74 9.75 4.15
N MET A 13 5.50 8.79 3.61
CA MET A 13 6.02 7.66 4.38
C MET A 13 7.02 8.14 5.45
N SER A 14 7.91 9.05 5.09
CA SER A 14 8.88 9.61 6.04
C SER A 14 8.19 10.35 7.20
N GLU A 15 7.16 11.14 6.90
CA GLU A 15 6.35 11.84 7.91
C GLU A 15 5.53 10.85 8.77
N THR A 16 5.04 9.75 8.17
CA THR A 16 4.25 8.73 8.86
C THR A 16 5.08 7.94 9.87
N PHE A 17 6.31 7.58 9.51
CA PHE A 17 7.16 6.73 10.34
C PHE A 17 8.21 7.48 11.17
N GLY A 18 8.42 8.77 10.89
CA GLY A 18 9.37 9.63 11.63
C GLY A 18 10.84 9.36 11.29
N TYR A 19 11.14 8.74 10.15
CA TYR A 19 12.50 8.54 9.63
C TYR A 19 12.53 8.72 8.11
N GLU A 20 13.73 8.91 7.54
CA GLU A 20 13.88 9.05 6.09
C GLU A 20 13.52 7.74 5.38
N PHE A 21 12.43 7.77 4.61
CA PHE A 21 11.94 6.65 3.82
C PHE A 21 12.20 6.89 2.34
N ASN A 22 13.01 6.02 1.72
CA ASN A 22 13.44 6.13 0.32
C ASN A 22 13.38 4.78 -0.44
N CYS A 23 12.53 3.85 0.03
CA CYS A 23 12.45 2.51 -0.52
C CYS A 23 11.79 2.48 -1.91
N GLU A 24 12.58 2.25 -2.97
CA GLU A 24 12.08 2.16 -4.34
C GLU A 24 11.14 0.97 -4.57
N GLN A 25 11.38 -0.17 -3.92
CA GLN A 25 10.50 -1.34 -4.02
C GLN A 25 9.10 -1.05 -3.50
N SER A 26 8.98 -0.20 -2.47
CA SER A 26 7.68 0.25 -1.96
C SER A 26 6.98 1.18 -2.95
N TYR A 27 7.72 1.97 -3.72
CA TYR A 27 7.09 2.78 -4.77
C TYR A 27 6.60 1.93 -5.95
N GLU A 28 7.33 0.88 -6.34
CA GLU A 28 6.84 -0.06 -7.35
C GLU A 28 5.57 -0.79 -6.87
N LEU A 29 5.56 -1.23 -5.60
CA LEU A 29 4.36 -1.78 -4.97
C LEU A 29 3.18 -0.80 -5.02
N LEU A 30 3.40 0.48 -4.72
CA LEU A 30 2.34 1.49 -4.78
C LEU A 30 1.72 1.57 -6.18
N LYS A 31 2.54 1.52 -7.23
CA LYS A 31 2.04 1.52 -8.61
C LYS A 31 1.23 0.27 -8.90
N ASP A 32 1.70 -0.89 -8.46
CA ASP A 32 0.98 -2.16 -8.63
C ASP A 32 -0.38 -2.11 -7.94
N VAL A 33 -0.43 -1.67 -6.68
CA VAL A 33 -1.69 -1.48 -5.92
C VAL A 33 -2.65 -0.54 -6.65
N ILE A 34 -2.16 0.63 -7.11
CA ILE A 34 -2.99 1.60 -7.86
C ILE A 34 -3.45 1.00 -9.19
N ARG A 35 -2.60 0.23 -9.88
CA ARG A 35 -2.95 -0.43 -11.15
C ARG A 35 -4.01 -1.49 -10.93
N GLU A 36 -3.87 -2.36 -9.93
CA GLU A 36 -4.81 -3.43 -9.62
C GLU A 36 -6.16 -2.86 -9.15
N ALA A 37 -6.14 -1.88 -8.25
CA ALA A 37 -7.35 -1.21 -7.76
C ALA A 37 -8.10 -0.40 -8.84
N ASN A 38 -7.42 -0.01 -9.93
CA ASN A 38 -8.03 0.62 -11.10
C ASN A 38 -8.49 -0.40 -12.16
N SER A 39 -7.73 -1.48 -12.38
CA SER A 39 -8.01 -2.47 -13.42
C SER A 39 -9.17 -3.41 -13.07
N HIS A 40 -9.44 -3.61 -11.78
CA HIS A 40 -10.55 -4.44 -11.32
C HIS A 40 -11.54 -3.58 -10.54
N GLN A 41 -12.73 -3.35 -11.09
CA GLN A 41 -13.90 -2.88 -10.33
C GLN A 41 -14.30 -3.87 -9.20
N GLY A 42 -13.68 -5.07 -9.11
CA GLY A 42 -14.07 -6.16 -8.19
C GLY A 42 -13.00 -6.76 -7.26
N ASN A 43 -11.70 -6.48 -7.40
CA ASN A 43 -10.64 -7.12 -6.58
C ASN A 43 -10.04 -6.19 -5.51
N LEU A 44 -10.82 -5.23 -5.03
CA LEU A 44 -10.50 -4.56 -3.76
C LEU A 44 -10.58 -5.53 -2.57
N LYS A 45 -11.18 -6.72 -2.74
CA LYS A 45 -11.41 -7.68 -1.67
C LYS A 45 -10.12 -8.19 -1.03
N GLU A 46 -9.13 -8.60 -1.83
CA GLU A 46 -7.83 -9.05 -1.30
C GLU A 46 -7.11 -7.94 -0.53
N PHE A 47 -7.18 -6.69 -0.99
CA PHE A 47 -6.58 -5.55 -0.28
C PHE A 47 -7.39 -5.06 0.93
N ILE A 48 -8.71 -5.26 0.93
CA ILE A 48 -9.59 -5.00 2.09
C ILE A 48 -9.34 -6.06 3.16
N GLU A 49 -9.19 -7.34 2.78
CA GLU A 49 -8.79 -8.40 3.71
C GLU A 49 -7.42 -8.12 4.32
N LEU A 50 -6.49 -7.52 3.54
CA LEU A 50 -5.22 -7.00 4.04
C LEU A 50 -5.36 -5.81 4.98
N LYS A 51 -6.37 -4.95 4.81
CA LYS A 51 -6.65 -3.83 5.71
C LYS A 51 -7.30 -4.29 7.02
N ASP A 52 -8.07 -5.38 7.00
CA ASP A 52 -8.72 -5.97 8.18
C ASP A 52 -7.73 -6.80 9.03
N LEU A 53 -6.60 -7.22 8.45
CA LEU A 53 -5.48 -7.84 9.16
C LEU A 53 -4.89 -6.81 10.15
N SER A 54 -5.23 -6.98 11.42
CA SER A 54 -4.87 -6.11 12.53
C SER A 54 -3.36 -6.19 12.87
N LYS A 55 -2.90 -5.41 13.86
CA LYS A 55 -1.53 -5.55 14.42
C LYS A 55 -1.16 -6.96 14.90
N ARG A 56 -2.14 -7.82 15.24
CA ARG A 56 -1.88 -9.24 15.59
C ARG A 56 -1.57 -10.08 14.36
N ASP A 57 -1.98 -9.62 13.20
CA ASP A 57 -1.85 -10.32 11.94
C ASP A 57 -0.59 -9.91 11.15
N SER A 58 0.20 -8.96 11.65
CA SER A 58 1.49 -8.64 11.03
C SER A 58 2.43 -9.83 11.00
N GLU A 59 2.34 -10.74 11.98
CA GLU A 59 3.12 -12.00 12.00
C GLU A 59 2.59 -12.99 10.97
N ILE A 60 1.26 -13.14 10.85
CA ILE A 60 0.63 -13.99 9.83
C ILE A 60 0.99 -13.49 8.43
N TYR A 61 0.92 -12.17 8.23
CA TYR A 61 1.26 -11.55 6.95
C TYR A 61 2.76 -11.64 6.64
N ARG A 62 3.63 -11.46 7.65
CA ARG A 62 5.06 -11.71 7.53
C ARG A 62 5.34 -13.16 7.13
N ASN A 63 4.63 -14.12 7.73
CA ASN A 63 4.74 -15.53 7.38
C ASN A 63 4.26 -15.79 5.95
N TYR A 64 3.12 -15.22 5.54
CA TYR A 64 2.62 -15.30 4.17
C TYR A 64 3.61 -14.73 3.15
N LEU A 65 4.24 -13.59 3.45
CA LEU A 65 5.28 -13.03 2.60
C LEU A 65 6.51 -13.94 2.56
N ALA A 66 6.93 -14.50 3.71
CA ALA A 66 8.03 -15.44 3.78
C ALA A 66 7.75 -16.75 3.01
N GLU A 67 6.51 -17.27 3.04
CA GLU A 67 6.07 -18.42 2.24
C GLU A 67 6.17 -18.13 0.73
N LYS A 68 6.04 -16.86 0.33
CA LYS A 68 6.26 -16.40 -1.05
C LYS A 68 7.73 -16.07 -1.35
N GLY A 69 8.64 -16.35 -0.42
CA GLY A 69 10.08 -16.08 -0.55
C GLY A 69 10.46 -14.61 -0.29
N ILE A 70 9.58 -13.82 0.33
CA ILE A 70 9.80 -12.41 0.64
C ILE A 70 9.91 -12.27 2.16
N GLU A 71 11.13 -12.38 2.69
CA GLU A 71 11.38 -12.13 4.10
C GLU A 71 11.39 -10.63 4.40
N LYS A 72 10.57 -10.20 5.35
CA LYS A 72 10.53 -8.81 5.83
C LYS A 72 10.65 -8.74 7.34
N THR A 73 11.29 -7.70 7.82
CA THR A 73 11.29 -7.29 9.23
C THR A 73 9.93 -6.72 9.63
N PRO A 74 9.62 -6.65 10.93
CA PRO A 74 8.38 -6.01 11.40
C PRO A 74 8.22 -4.55 10.94
N SER A 75 9.32 -3.81 10.75
CA SER A 75 9.27 -2.45 10.20
C SER A 75 8.92 -2.45 8.73
N GLU A 76 9.56 -3.28 7.92
CA GLU A 76 9.27 -3.40 6.48
C GLU A 76 7.85 -3.92 6.22
N VAL A 77 7.31 -4.78 7.10
CA VAL A 77 5.91 -5.20 7.05
C VAL A 77 4.98 -4.01 7.28
N ARG A 78 5.27 -3.15 8.26
CA ARG A 78 4.47 -1.93 8.51
C ARG A 78 4.54 -0.95 7.34
N GLU A 79 5.72 -0.75 6.76
CA GLU A 79 5.89 0.08 5.56
C GLU A 79 5.12 -0.48 4.37
N HIS A 80 5.11 -1.81 4.21
CA HIS A 80 4.37 -2.48 3.16
C HIS A 80 2.86 -2.27 3.30
N PHE A 81 2.32 -2.41 4.52
CA PHE A 81 0.92 -2.10 4.80
C PHE A 81 0.59 -0.63 4.54
N ALA A 82 1.39 0.30 5.05
CA ALA A 82 1.16 1.74 4.85
C ALA A 82 1.19 2.12 3.36
N THR A 83 2.02 1.45 2.56
CA THR A 83 2.05 1.62 1.10
C THR A 83 0.75 1.18 0.44
N ILE A 84 0.24 0.00 0.82
CA ILE A 84 -1.04 -0.53 0.33
C ILE A 84 -2.19 0.41 0.73
N GLU A 85 -2.24 0.82 1.99
CA GLU A 85 -3.26 1.74 2.51
C GLU A 85 -3.25 3.07 1.77
N TYR A 86 -2.06 3.63 1.53
CA TYR A 86 -1.91 4.87 0.78
C TYR A 86 -2.40 4.72 -0.66
N GLY A 87 -2.06 3.63 -1.35
CA GLY A 87 -2.53 3.33 -2.69
C GLY A 87 -4.06 3.20 -2.78
N MET A 88 -4.67 2.48 -1.83
CA MET A 88 -6.13 2.34 -1.76
C MET A 88 -6.83 3.65 -1.45
N ALA A 89 -6.31 4.43 -0.50
CA ALA A 89 -6.87 5.73 -0.14
C ALA A 89 -6.79 6.71 -1.31
N PHE A 90 -5.69 6.66 -2.08
CA PHE A 90 -5.52 7.45 -3.30
C PHE A 90 -6.59 7.09 -4.34
N VAL A 91 -6.76 5.80 -4.66
CA VAL A 91 -7.79 5.34 -5.60
C VAL A 91 -9.22 5.63 -5.12
N SER A 92 -9.48 5.53 -3.81
CA SER A 92 -10.79 5.83 -3.24
C SER A 92 -11.12 7.32 -3.36
N LYS A 93 -10.17 8.21 -3.02
CA LYS A 93 -10.34 9.66 -3.14
C LYS A 93 -10.55 10.11 -4.59
N THR A 94 -9.82 9.53 -5.53
CA THR A 94 -9.98 9.89 -6.95
C THR A 94 -11.22 9.31 -7.58
N LYS A 95 -11.71 8.15 -7.13
CA LYS A 95 -13.02 7.61 -7.55
C LYS A 95 -14.16 8.50 -7.05
N GLN A 96 -14.13 8.92 -5.79
CA GLN A 96 -15.10 9.87 -5.24
C GLN A 96 -15.07 11.23 -5.96
N SER A 97 -13.88 11.73 -6.32
CA SER A 97 -13.74 12.99 -7.05
C SER A 97 -14.15 12.90 -8.53
N GLY A 98 -14.42 11.70 -9.06
CA GLY A 98 -14.90 11.45 -10.42
C GLY A 98 -16.43 11.33 -10.55
N GLU A 99 -17.17 11.35 -9.44
CA GLU A 99 -18.65 11.32 -9.43
C GLU A 99 -19.29 12.73 -9.35
N GLU A 100 -18.50 13.79 -9.38
CA GLU A 100 -18.98 15.17 -9.60
C GLU A 100 -18.58 15.63 -11.02
N ASN A 101 -19.27 15.12 -12.05
CA ASN A 101 -19.53 15.81 -13.33
C ASN A 101 -20.65 15.11 -14.09
#